data_AF-A0A927B4P6-F1
#
_entry.id   AF-A0A927B4P6-F1
#
_cell.length_a   1.000
_cell.length_b   1.000
_cell.length_c   1.000
_cell.angle_alpha   90.00
_cell.angle_beta   90.00
_cell.angle_gamma   90.00
#
_symmetry.space_group_name_H-M   'P 1'
#
loop_
_entity.id
_entity.type
_entity.pdbx_description
1 polymer ?
#
loop_
_entity_poly.entity_id
_entity_poly.type
_entity_poly.pdbx_seq_one_letter_code
_entity_poly.pdbx_strand_id
1 'polypeptide(L)'
;MRYVLSSLIVLSSLVVLSCSQSESGPAPEPNVTSKLVGTYTLTKMTNKDTGEAVNGTGSVTLTAVDNTMASLSVATQVITSKGSYNDKITFQSKVVQVGSDYQLKDGSSTDSPTIGSVSGNTITLTTKHLASDQNLIREFTK
;
A
#
# COMPACT_ATOMS: atom_id res chain seq x y z
N MET A 1 -16.62 58.83 -65.04
CA MET A 1 -18.01 58.39 -65.24
C MET A 1 -18.19 57.01 -64.59
N ARG A 2 -19.18 56.91 -63.69
CA ARG A 2 -19.94 55.73 -63.23
C ARG A 2 -19.21 54.53 -62.55
N TYR A 3 -19.65 54.31 -61.31
CA TYR A 3 -19.41 53.21 -60.36
C TYR A 3 -19.92 51.83 -60.84
N VAL A 4 -19.37 50.71 -60.30
CA VAL A 4 -20.03 49.53 -59.65
C VAL A 4 -18.91 48.65 -59.03
N LEU A 5 -18.73 48.59 -57.70
CA LEU A 5 -19.24 47.61 -56.71
C LEU A 5 -18.78 46.14 -56.93
N SER A 6 -18.00 45.56 -56.00
CA SER A 6 -18.22 44.18 -55.47
C SER A 6 -17.20 43.76 -54.40
N SER A 7 -17.75 43.57 -53.19
CA SER A 7 -17.47 42.53 -52.19
C SER A 7 -16.11 42.44 -51.48
N LEU A 8 -16.16 43.00 -50.28
CA LEU A 8 -15.43 42.68 -49.06
C LEU A 8 -15.74 41.24 -48.58
N ILE A 9 -14.71 40.39 -48.37
CA ILE A 9 -14.79 39.23 -47.46
C ILE A 9 -13.51 39.22 -46.62
N VAL A 10 -13.63 39.63 -45.37
CA VAL A 10 -12.62 39.48 -44.32
C VAL A 10 -12.80 38.08 -43.73
N LEU A 11 -11.86 37.17 -44.00
CA LEU A 11 -11.85 35.84 -43.38
C LEU A 11 -11.07 35.91 -42.07
N SER A 12 -11.80 36.20 -40.99
CA SER A 12 -11.32 36.12 -39.61
C SER A 12 -11.29 34.65 -39.16
N SER A 13 -10.16 33.99 -39.25
CA SER A 13 -9.92 32.71 -38.58
C SER A 13 -9.42 32.96 -37.15
N LEU A 14 -10.36 33.02 -36.20
CA LEU A 14 -10.07 32.84 -34.78
C LEU A 14 -9.62 31.39 -34.57
N VAL A 15 -8.34 31.19 -34.30
CA VAL A 15 -7.85 29.93 -33.75
C VAL A 15 -8.20 29.93 -32.26
N VAL A 16 -9.36 29.35 -31.93
CA VAL A 16 -9.67 28.95 -30.57
C VAL A 16 -8.79 27.73 -30.27
N LEU A 17 -7.61 27.96 -29.68
CA LEU A 17 -6.93 26.89 -28.95
C LEU A 17 -7.84 26.54 -27.77
N SER A 18 -8.63 25.49 -27.97
CA SER A 18 -9.39 24.82 -26.93
C SER A 18 -8.38 24.34 -25.89
N CYS A 19 -8.23 25.08 -24.79
CA CYS A 19 -7.62 24.56 -23.59
C CYS A 19 -8.45 23.33 -23.20
N SER A 20 -7.89 22.14 -23.45
CA SER A 20 -8.38 20.92 -22.81
C SER A 20 -8.20 21.15 -21.32
N GLN A 21 -9.28 21.52 -20.64
CA GLN A 21 -9.38 21.34 -19.20
C GLN A 21 -9.22 19.84 -18.98
N SER A 22 -8.00 19.42 -18.64
CA SER A 22 -7.82 18.18 -17.89
C SER A 22 -8.67 18.35 -16.65
N GLU A 23 -9.84 17.72 -16.63
CA GLU A 23 -10.57 17.42 -15.40
C GLU A 23 -9.66 16.51 -14.57
N SER A 24 -8.68 17.12 -13.90
CA SER A 24 -7.96 16.54 -12.78
C SER A 24 -8.91 16.59 -11.59
N GLY A 25 -10.02 15.87 -11.69
CA GLY A 25 -10.71 15.41 -10.50
C GLY A 25 -9.70 14.67 -9.61
N PRO A 26 -9.82 14.75 -8.28
CA PRO A 26 -8.96 13.96 -7.41
C PRO A 26 -9.03 12.50 -7.86
N ALA A 27 -7.86 11.88 -8.06
CA ALA A 27 -7.79 10.48 -8.42
C ALA A 27 -8.68 9.67 -7.46
N PRO A 28 -9.48 8.70 -7.95
CA PRO A 28 -10.37 7.95 -7.08
C PRO A 28 -9.57 7.39 -5.90
N GLU A 29 -10.05 7.67 -4.68
CA GLU A 29 -9.40 7.16 -3.48
C GLU A 29 -9.31 5.63 -3.55
N PRO A 30 -8.17 5.03 -3.18
CA PRO A 30 -8.00 3.60 -3.23
C PRO A 30 -9.02 2.91 -2.31
N ASN A 31 -9.87 2.04 -2.87
CA ASN A 31 -10.78 1.22 -2.06
C ASN A 31 -10.00 0.04 -1.45
N VAL A 32 -9.38 0.30 -0.30
CA VAL A 32 -8.54 -0.66 0.44
C VAL A 32 -9.37 -1.68 1.24
N THR A 33 -10.66 -1.43 1.43
CA THR A 33 -11.53 -2.17 2.36
C THR A 33 -11.72 -3.63 1.97
N SER A 34 -11.89 -3.93 0.68
CA SER A 34 -12.10 -5.33 0.23
C SER A 34 -10.79 -6.14 0.18
N LYS A 35 -9.65 -5.48 -0.07
CA LYS A 35 -8.35 -6.15 -0.25
C LYS A 35 -7.64 -6.43 1.07
N LEU A 36 -7.83 -5.58 2.08
CA LEU A 36 -7.12 -5.68 3.35
C LEU A 36 -7.89 -6.41 4.46
N VAL A 37 -9.09 -6.94 4.21
CA VAL A 37 -9.84 -7.68 5.24
C VAL A 37 -9.56 -9.18 5.13
N GLY A 38 -9.01 -9.76 6.21
CA GLY A 38 -8.85 -11.20 6.35
C GLY A 38 -7.83 -11.64 7.39
N THR A 39 -7.84 -12.94 7.66
CA THR A 39 -6.79 -13.65 8.41
C THR A 39 -5.89 -14.38 7.44
N TYR A 40 -4.59 -14.35 7.71
CA TYR A 40 -3.53 -14.91 6.88
C TYR A 40 -2.67 -15.82 7.75
N THR A 41 -2.28 -16.96 7.20
CA THR A 41 -1.41 -17.91 7.89
C THR A 41 0.03 -17.70 7.45
N LEU A 42 0.96 -17.80 8.40
CA LEU A 42 2.38 -17.71 8.14
C LEU A 42 2.85 -18.91 7.32
N THR A 43 3.47 -18.65 6.18
CA THR A 43 3.98 -19.69 5.28
C THR A 43 5.49 -19.83 5.34
N LYS A 44 6.20 -18.78 5.78
CA LYS A 44 7.66 -18.77 5.88
C LYS A 44 8.15 -17.75 6.90
N MET A 45 9.18 -18.11 7.65
CA MET A 45 9.98 -17.21 8.47
C MET A 45 11.45 -17.33 8.15
N THR A 46 12.12 -16.19 8.04
CA THR A 46 13.55 -16.12 7.74
C THR A 46 14.22 -15.18 8.72
N ASN A 47 15.41 -15.54 9.21
CA ASN A 47 16.27 -14.62 9.94
C ASN A 47 16.82 -13.58 8.96
N LYS A 48 16.67 -12.30 9.28
CA LYS A 48 17.08 -11.19 8.40
C LYS A 48 18.58 -10.99 8.36
N ASP A 49 19.31 -11.34 9.42
CA ASP A 49 20.77 -11.23 9.46
C ASP A 49 21.44 -12.40 8.72
N THR A 50 20.93 -13.62 8.92
CA THR A 50 21.58 -14.83 8.38
C THR A 50 20.92 -15.35 7.10
N GLY A 51 19.68 -14.95 6.80
CA GLY A 51 18.91 -15.49 5.68
C GLY A 51 18.38 -16.92 5.92
N GLU A 52 18.60 -17.49 7.11
CA GLU A 52 18.20 -18.87 7.42
C GLU A 52 16.71 -18.98 7.73
N ALA A 53 16.08 -20.09 7.33
CA ALA A 53 14.71 -20.38 7.71
C ALA A 53 14.62 -20.63 9.23
N VAL A 54 13.62 -20.03 9.88
CA VAL A 54 13.37 -20.19 11.32
C VAL A 54 12.06 -20.95 11.52
N ASN A 55 12.07 -21.93 12.43
CA ASN A 55 10.88 -22.70 12.75
C ASN A 55 9.92 -21.89 13.63
N GLY A 56 8.68 -21.76 13.16
CA GLY A 56 7.59 -21.30 13.98
C GLY A 56 6.32 -21.05 13.18
N THR A 57 5.28 -20.66 13.90
CA THR A 57 3.93 -20.48 13.37
C THR A 57 3.45 -19.08 13.67
N GLY A 58 2.44 -18.63 12.93
CA GLY A 58 1.82 -17.34 13.21
C GLY A 58 0.63 -17.08 12.32
N SER A 59 -0.14 -16.09 12.73
CA SER A 59 -1.28 -15.58 12.01
C SER A 59 -1.21 -14.07 11.95
N VAL A 60 -1.70 -13.52 10.86
CA VAL A 60 -1.83 -12.09 10.64
C VAL A 60 -3.30 -11.79 10.37
N THR A 61 -3.83 -10.79 11.05
CA THR A 61 -5.15 -10.26 10.76
C THR A 61 -4.96 -8.83 10.29
N LEU A 62 -5.38 -8.55 9.06
CA LEU A 62 -5.53 -7.18 8.58
C LEU A 62 -7.02 -6.86 8.55
N THR A 63 -7.33 -5.67 9.02
CA THR A 63 -8.67 -5.11 8.99
C THR A 63 -8.54 -3.67 8.54
N ALA A 64 -9.18 -3.32 7.42
CA ALA A 64 -9.30 -1.92 7.04
C ALA A 64 -10.06 -1.15 8.13
N VAL A 65 -9.51 -0.02 8.54
CA VAL A 65 -10.12 0.87 9.54
C VAL A 65 -10.89 1.97 8.81
N ASP A 66 -10.29 2.53 7.77
CA ASP A 66 -10.87 3.48 6.84
C ASP A 66 -10.18 3.34 5.45
N ASN A 67 -10.43 4.26 4.52
CA ASN A 67 -9.86 4.23 3.16
C ASN A 67 -8.33 4.41 3.11
N THR A 68 -7.71 4.82 4.20
CA THR A 68 -6.27 5.18 4.27
C THR A 68 -5.53 4.45 5.37
N MET A 69 -6.25 3.78 6.28
CA MET A 69 -5.70 3.13 7.46
C MET A 69 -6.14 1.66 7.56
N ALA A 70 -5.23 0.82 8.05
CA ALA A 70 -5.54 -0.57 8.40
C ALA A 70 -4.97 -0.91 9.77
N SER A 71 -5.72 -1.73 10.51
CA SER A 71 -5.25 -2.38 11.73
C SER A 71 -4.57 -3.68 11.34
N LEU A 72 -3.33 -3.83 11.78
CA LEU A 72 -2.54 -5.03 11.60
C LEU A 72 -2.30 -5.67 12.96
N SER A 73 -2.86 -6.87 13.16
CA SER A 73 -2.62 -7.71 14.33
C SER A 73 -1.78 -8.92 13.92
N VAL A 74 -0.61 -9.07 14.51
CA VAL A 74 0.35 -10.14 14.23
C VAL A 74 0.48 -10.99 15.48
N ALA A 75 0.19 -12.28 15.40
CA ALA A 75 0.40 -13.23 16.47
C ALA A 75 1.39 -14.31 16.00
N THR A 76 2.47 -14.51 16.73
CA THR A 76 3.54 -15.41 16.30
C THR A 76 4.07 -16.25 17.45
N GLN A 77 4.48 -17.47 17.12
CA GLN A 77 5.15 -18.40 18.00
C GLN A 77 6.41 -18.89 17.30
N VAL A 78 7.57 -18.66 17.92
CA VAL A 78 8.86 -19.13 17.43
C VAL A 78 9.41 -20.13 18.44
N ILE A 79 9.73 -21.33 17.96
CA ILE A 79 10.32 -22.38 18.80
C ILE A 79 11.79 -22.50 18.42
N THR A 80 12.67 -22.24 19.40
CA THR A 80 14.12 -22.35 19.25
C THR A 80 14.67 -23.39 20.23
N SER A 81 15.94 -23.76 20.07
CA SER A 81 16.66 -24.57 21.07
C SER A 81 16.77 -23.90 22.45
N LYS A 82 16.58 -22.57 22.53
CA LYS A 82 16.64 -21.78 23.77
C LYS A 82 15.28 -21.60 24.44
N GLY A 83 14.18 -21.98 23.78
CA GLY A 83 12.82 -21.84 24.30
C GLY A 83 11.79 -21.44 23.25
N SER A 84 10.55 -21.28 23.71
CA SER A 84 9.41 -20.83 22.90
C SER A 84 9.11 -19.35 23.18
N TYR A 85 8.98 -18.57 22.12
CA TYR A 85 8.65 -17.15 22.17
C TYR A 85 7.29 -16.93 21.54
N ASN A 86 6.34 -16.40 22.31
CA ASN A 86 5.03 -15.99 21.80
C ASN A 86 4.97 -14.47 21.84
N ASP A 87 4.58 -13.88 20.72
CA ASP A 87 4.49 -12.43 20.60
C ASP A 87 3.21 -12.05 19.87
N LYS A 88 2.55 -10.99 20.35
CA LYS A 88 1.35 -10.43 19.74
C LYS A 88 1.47 -8.92 19.71
N ILE A 89 1.50 -8.38 18.49
CA ILE A 89 1.64 -6.95 18.27
C ILE A 89 0.45 -6.48 17.47
N THR A 90 -0.08 -5.31 17.81
CA THR A 90 -1.15 -4.66 17.07
C THR A 90 -0.84 -3.19 16.91
N PHE A 91 -0.95 -2.68 15.69
CA PHE A 91 -0.66 -1.30 15.38
C PHE A 91 -1.50 -0.86 14.18
N GLN A 92 -1.75 0.44 14.13
CA GLN A 92 -2.40 1.10 13.02
C GLN A 92 -1.35 1.45 11.98
N SER A 93 -1.61 1.07 10.74
CA SER A 93 -0.73 1.34 9.60
C SER A 93 -1.44 2.25 8.62
N LYS A 94 -0.70 3.22 8.07
CA LYS A 94 -1.13 3.91 6.86
C LYS A 94 -1.01 2.95 5.68
N VAL A 95 -1.96 3.05 4.77
CA VAL A 95 -2.02 2.25 3.55
C VAL A 95 -1.79 3.17 2.37
N VAL A 96 -0.77 2.87 1.58
CA VAL A 96 -0.45 3.62 0.36
C VAL A 96 -0.50 2.67 -0.82
N GLN A 97 -1.34 2.96 -1.82
CA GLN A 97 -1.35 2.22 -3.06
C GLN A 97 -0.14 2.61 -3.91
N VAL A 98 0.62 1.62 -4.39
CA VAL A 98 1.77 1.79 -5.29
C VAL A 98 1.59 0.81 -6.45
N GLY A 99 1.12 1.31 -7.59
CA GLY A 99 0.73 0.46 -8.72
C GLY A 99 -0.45 -0.46 -8.35
N SER A 100 -0.26 -1.77 -8.51
CA SER A 100 -1.24 -2.82 -8.15
C SER A 100 -1.17 -3.28 -6.69
N ASP A 101 -0.17 -2.81 -5.94
CA ASP A 101 0.14 -3.28 -4.59
C ASP A 101 -0.15 -2.21 -3.54
N TYR A 102 -0.20 -2.64 -2.28
CA TYR A 102 -0.39 -1.76 -1.14
C TYR A 102 0.82 -1.84 -0.22
N GLN A 103 1.33 -0.69 0.20
CA GLN A 103 2.35 -0.59 1.23
C GLN A 103 1.68 -0.27 2.57
N LEU A 104 2.08 -1.01 3.60
CA LEU A 104 1.75 -0.73 4.99
C LEU A 104 2.90 0.09 5.54
N LYS A 105 2.60 1.32 5.92
CA LYS A 105 3.55 2.24 6.57
C LYS A 105 3.19 2.37 8.03
N ASP A 106 4.21 2.53 8.87
CA ASP A 106 3.98 2.90 10.27
C ASP A 106 3.07 4.15 10.33
N GLY A 107 2.09 4.16 11.24
CA GLY A 107 1.08 5.22 11.31
C GLY A 107 1.62 6.58 11.79
N SER A 108 2.90 6.65 12.15
CA SER A 108 3.53 7.76 12.88
C SER A 108 3.75 9.06 12.08
N SER A 109 3.94 9.02 10.75
CA SER A 109 4.20 10.22 9.91
C SER A 109 3.99 9.97 8.40
N THR A 110 4.27 10.96 7.54
CA THR A 110 4.23 10.84 6.07
C THR A 110 5.46 10.15 5.49
N ASP A 111 6.60 10.24 6.19
CA ASP A 111 7.87 9.60 5.84
C ASP A 111 8.06 8.27 6.58
N SER A 112 6.97 7.73 7.12
CA SER A 112 7.01 6.52 7.90
C SER A 112 7.60 5.35 7.11
N PRO A 113 8.46 4.56 7.76
CA PRO A 113 9.06 3.39 7.14
C PRO A 113 7.97 2.43 6.68
N THR A 114 8.22 1.78 5.55
CA THR A 114 7.39 0.66 5.10
C THR A 114 7.65 -0.52 6.02
N ILE A 115 6.59 -0.98 6.68
CA ILE A 115 6.64 -2.11 7.62
C ILE A 115 6.08 -3.39 7.01
N GLY A 116 5.39 -3.27 5.87
CA GLY A 116 4.97 -4.42 5.07
C GLY A 116 4.35 -4.03 3.74
N SER A 117 3.98 -5.05 2.97
CA SER A 117 3.27 -4.90 1.70
C SER A 117 2.21 -5.97 1.53
N VAL A 118 1.19 -5.65 0.75
CA VAL A 118 0.14 -6.56 0.30
C VAL A 118 0.15 -6.58 -1.22
N SER A 119 0.55 -7.73 -1.78
CA SER A 119 0.57 -7.98 -3.23
C SER A 119 -0.26 -9.23 -3.52
N GLY A 120 -1.29 -9.09 -4.36
CA GLY A 120 -2.31 -10.12 -4.55
C GLY A 120 -2.94 -10.56 -3.22
N ASN A 121 -2.74 -11.83 -2.86
CA ASN A 121 -3.24 -12.47 -1.64
C ASN A 121 -2.14 -12.70 -0.59
N THR A 122 -0.94 -12.16 -0.82
CA THR A 122 0.23 -12.35 0.02
C THR A 122 0.52 -11.07 0.79
N ILE A 123 0.85 -11.25 2.06
CA ILE A 123 1.26 -10.17 2.96
C ILE A 123 2.67 -10.44 3.43
N THR A 124 3.56 -9.49 3.18
CA THR A 124 4.94 -9.55 3.62
C THR A 124 5.15 -8.51 4.71
N LEU A 125 5.61 -8.94 5.89
CA LEU A 125 5.89 -8.04 7.01
C LEU A 125 7.37 -8.04 7.35
N THR A 126 7.91 -6.85 7.63
CA THR A 126 9.28 -6.66 8.12
C THR A 126 9.26 -6.46 9.63
N THR A 127 9.78 -7.43 10.38
CA THR A 127 9.59 -7.48 11.84
C THR A 127 10.51 -6.57 12.63
N LYS A 128 11.53 -5.96 12.00
CA LYS A 128 12.40 -4.97 12.66
C LYS A 128 11.61 -3.84 13.33
N HIS A 129 10.40 -3.55 12.85
CA HIS A 129 9.49 -2.56 13.40
C HIS A 129 8.39 -3.10 14.32
N LEU A 130 8.28 -4.43 14.48
CA LEU A 130 7.15 -5.07 15.14
C LEU A 130 7.42 -5.49 16.60
N ALA A 131 8.62 -5.25 17.14
CA ALA A 131 9.03 -5.32 18.57
C ALA A 131 9.65 -6.63 19.12
N SER A 132 10.52 -6.43 20.13
CA SER A 132 11.34 -7.38 20.91
C SER A 132 12.44 -8.13 20.12
N ASP A 133 13.59 -7.48 19.90
CA ASP A 133 14.92 -8.08 19.68
C ASP A 133 15.15 -9.10 18.53
N GLN A 134 14.13 -9.47 17.75
CA GLN A 134 14.28 -10.52 16.73
C GLN A 134 14.24 -9.93 15.32
N ASN A 135 15.39 -9.98 14.65
CA ASN A 135 15.55 -9.52 13.28
C ASN A 135 15.00 -10.58 12.29
N LEU A 136 13.69 -10.63 12.08
CA LEU A 136 13.03 -11.64 11.24
C LEU A 136 12.30 -11.02 10.02
N ILE A 137 12.09 -11.82 8.98
CA ILE A 137 11.17 -11.54 7.87
C ILE A 137 10.07 -12.61 7.92
N ARG A 138 8.80 -12.18 7.78
CA ARG A 138 7.63 -13.06 7.86
C ARG A 138 6.77 -12.90 6.60
N GLU A 139 6.46 -14.01 5.95
CA GLU A 139 5.63 -14.05 4.74
C GLU A 139 4.32 -14.83 5.02
N PHE A 140 3.19 -14.16 4.80
CA PHE A 140 1.85 -14.67 5.08
C PHE A 140 1.04 -14.80 3.80
N THR A 141 0.17 -15.81 3.75
CA THR A 141 -0.78 -16.03 2.64
C THR A 141 -2.19 -16.16 3.20
N LYS A 142 -3.17 -15.63 2.46
CA LYS A 142 -4.59 -15.62 2.84
C LYS A 142 -5.18 -17.02 2.89
#